data_AF-A0A830EKR5-F1
#
_entry.id   AF-A0A830EKR5-F1
#
_cell.length_a   1.000
_cell.length_b   1.000
_cell.length_c   1.000
_cell.angle_alpha   90.00
_cell.angle_beta   90.00
_cell.angle_gamma   90.00
#
_symmetry.space_group_name_H-M   'P 1'
#
loop_
_entity.id
_entity.type
_entity.pdbx_description
1 polymer ?
#
loop_
_entity_poly.entity_id
_entity_poly.type
_entity_poly.pdbx_seq_one_letter_code
_entity_poly.pdbx_strand_id
1 'polypeptide(L)'
;MTNGNAKLSRRAFLTTAAGTAVTAGAAGTATAQEGGSEEVIVGPGGDLVFEPGTDDSLQILPGTTVTFTWDSDNHNIVVDSQPEGAGWEGHETIENTGFTYEHTFETLGTYEYYCAPHQTAGMVATIEVVEEIATEAPANLPEVPDSAKTLGVAATFAMVATLGLAFFFLKYGGDYEFEE
;
A
#
# COMPACT_ATOMS: atom_id res chain seq x y z
N MET A 1 5.69 -6.40 -53.75
CA MET A 1 4.85 -5.69 -52.75
C MET A 1 5.58 -5.85 -51.41
N THR A 2 6.57 -4.98 -51.14
CA THR A 2 6.53 -3.85 -50.17
C THR A 2 6.53 -4.35 -48.72
N ASN A 3 7.69 -4.48 -48.07
CA ASN A 3 8.45 -3.48 -47.29
C ASN A 3 7.86 -3.17 -45.90
N GLY A 4 8.69 -3.28 -44.85
CA GLY A 4 8.32 -2.83 -43.50
C GLY A 4 9.35 -3.12 -42.39
N ASN A 5 10.59 -2.65 -42.57
CA ASN A 5 11.67 -2.65 -41.59
C ASN A 5 11.35 -1.69 -40.41
N ALA A 6 11.54 -2.13 -39.17
CA ALA A 6 11.80 -1.22 -38.04
C ALA A 6 12.86 -1.81 -37.10
N LYS A 7 14.09 -1.96 -37.62
CA LYS A 7 15.28 -1.76 -36.80
C LYS A 7 15.34 -0.28 -36.41
N LEU A 8 15.10 0.04 -35.15
CA LEU A 8 15.49 1.33 -34.53
C LEU A 8 16.35 0.98 -33.32
N SER A 9 17.67 0.90 -33.47
CA SER A 9 18.66 1.99 -33.54
C SER A 9 19.18 2.35 -32.14
N ARG A 10 20.43 1.96 -31.88
CA ARG A 10 21.24 2.19 -30.66
C ARG A 10 21.63 3.66 -30.47
N ARG A 11 20.70 4.59 -30.76
CA ARG A 11 20.90 6.03 -30.79
C ARG A 11 19.94 6.80 -29.90
N ALA A 12 19.47 6.18 -28.82
CA ALA A 12 18.89 6.88 -27.67
C ALA A 12 19.96 7.11 -26.59
N PHE A 13 21.18 7.46 -27.02
CA PHE A 13 22.26 7.93 -26.16
C PHE A 13 22.15 9.46 -26.08
N LEU A 14 22.03 9.94 -24.83
CA LEU A 14 22.21 11.33 -24.36
C LEU A 14 21.09 12.31 -24.73
N THR A 15 20.38 12.84 -23.72
CA THR A 15 20.55 14.22 -23.22
C THR A 15 19.52 14.49 -22.11
N THR A 16 19.98 14.65 -20.88
CA THR A 16 19.56 15.69 -19.92
C THR A 16 20.52 15.60 -18.74
N ALA A 17 21.60 16.38 -18.82
CA ALA A 17 22.36 16.81 -17.67
C ALA A 17 21.83 18.19 -17.29
N ALA A 18 21.03 18.27 -16.23
CA ALA A 18 20.86 19.47 -15.43
C ALA A 18 21.23 19.09 -14.01
N GLY A 19 22.37 19.60 -13.57
CA GLY A 19 22.94 19.30 -12.27
C GLY A 19 22.08 19.84 -11.14
N THR A 20 21.76 18.97 -10.20
CA THR A 20 21.62 19.33 -8.79
C THR A 20 22.12 18.13 -8.02
N ALA A 21 23.20 18.30 -7.26
CA ALA A 21 23.66 17.30 -6.33
C ALA A 21 22.62 17.19 -5.21
N VAL A 22 21.64 16.30 -5.39
CA VAL A 22 20.72 15.93 -4.32
C VAL A 22 21.46 14.89 -3.50
N THR A 23 21.87 15.26 -2.29
CA THR A 23 22.15 14.28 -1.24
C THR A 23 20.96 13.35 -1.15
N ALA A 24 21.11 12.10 -1.53
CA ALA A 24 20.12 11.05 -1.31
C ALA A 24 20.01 10.79 0.20
N GLY A 25 19.38 11.71 0.93
CA GLY A 25 18.67 11.36 2.13
C GLY A 25 17.48 10.54 1.65
N ALA A 26 17.40 9.29 2.09
CA ALA A 26 16.19 8.49 1.98
C ALA A 26 15.12 9.11 2.89
N ALA A 27 14.59 10.28 2.51
CA ALA A 27 13.30 10.74 2.97
C ALA A 27 12.30 10.11 2.01
N GLY A 28 11.79 8.93 2.38
CA GLY A 28 10.59 8.39 1.76
C GLY A 28 9.52 9.45 1.88
N THR A 29 9.15 10.07 0.77
CA THR A 29 7.93 10.88 0.71
C THR A 29 6.79 9.91 0.91
N ALA A 30 6.29 9.77 2.13
CA ALA A 30 5.02 9.13 2.40
C ALA A 30 3.97 9.97 1.68
N THR A 31 3.56 9.50 0.50
CA THR A 31 2.30 9.95 -0.08
C THR A 31 1.23 9.55 0.91
N ALA A 32 0.50 10.52 1.47
CA ALA A 32 -0.74 10.24 2.17
C ALA A 32 -1.63 9.49 1.16
N GLN A 33 -1.79 8.19 1.36
CA GLN A 33 -2.68 7.38 0.55
C GLN A 33 -4.09 7.72 1.02
N GLU A 34 -4.83 8.51 0.23
CA GLU A 34 -6.27 8.67 0.45
C GLU A 34 -6.93 7.30 0.33
N GLY A 35 -7.76 6.94 1.32
CA GLY A 35 -8.52 5.70 1.32
C GLY A 35 -9.39 5.58 0.06
N GLY A 36 -9.41 4.38 -0.52
CA GLY A 36 -10.10 4.09 -1.77
C GLY A 36 -11.60 3.80 -1.56
N SER A 37 -12.14 2.93 -2.41
CA SER A 37 -13.47 2.36 -2.22
C SER A 37 -13.34 0.85 -2.12
N GLU A 38 -14.06 0.26 -1.17
CA GLU A 38 -14.14 -1.18 -0.96
C GLU A 38 -15.61 -1.62 -0.92
N GLU A 39 -15.88 -2.88 -1.21
CA GLU A 39 -17.24 -3.44 -1.17
C GLU A 39 -17.31 -4.60 -0.17
N VAL A 40 -18.41 -4.65 0.58
CA VAL A 40 -18.79 -5.78 1.43
C VAL A 40 -20.13 -6.32 0.96
N ILE A 41 -20.16 -7.59 0.57
CA ILE A 41 -21.39 -8.29 0.21
C ILE A 41 -22.04 -8.81 1.48
N VAL A 42 -23.31 -8.43 1.68
CA VAL A 42 -24.13 -8.84 2.83
C VAL A 42 -24.96 -10.05 2.42
N GLY A 43 -24.63 -11.20 3.01
CA GLY A 43 -25.28 -12.47 2.77
C GLY A 43 -25.16 -13.02 1.34
N PRO A 44 -23.94 -13.18 0.80
CA PRO A 44 -23.72 -13.68 -0.56
C PRO A 44 -24.36 -15.05 -0.75
N GLY A 45 -25.13 -15.24 -1.82
CA GLY A 45 -25.78 -16.51 -2.13
C GLY A 45 -26.77 -17.02 -1.07
N GLY A 46 -27.17 -16.17 -0.12
CA GLY A 46 -28.01 -16.54 1.03
C GLY A 46 -27.24 -17.07 2.25
N ASP A 47 -25.90 -17.03 2.22
CA ASP A 47 -25.08 -17.38 3.37
C ASP A 47 -25.19 -16.32 4.48
N LEU A 48 -24.90 -16.71 5.72
CA LEU A 48 -25.02 -15.84 6.89
C LEU A 48 -23.67 -15.19 7.23
N VAL A 49 -23.09 -14.49 6.25
CA VAL A 49 -21.75 -13.89 6.34
C VAL A 49 -21.72 -12.50 5.71
N PHE A 50 -20.74 -11.70 6.13
CA PHE A 50 -20.27 -10.51 5.41
C PHE A 50 -18.98 -10.88 4.67
N GLU A 51 -18.93 -10.61 3.37
CA GLU A 51 -17.77 -10.95 2.54
C GLU A 51 -17.20 -9.71 1.83
N PRO A 52 -15.96 -9.29 2.13
CA PRO A 52 -15.11 -9.74 3.24
C PRO A 52 -15.64 -9.30 4.62
N GLY A 53 -15.07 -9.84 5.70
CA GLY A 53 -15.33 -9.40 7.08
C GLY A 53 -15.59 -10.53 8.07
N THR A 54 -16.37 -11.55 7.70
CA THR A 54 -16.71 -12.66 8.61
C THR A 54 -15.61 -13.70 8.72
N ASP A 55 -15.11 -14.22 7.58
CA ASP A 55 -14.05 -15.24 7.57
C ASP A 55 -12.66 -14.61 7.76
N ASP A 56 -12.42 -13.52 7.04
CA ASP A 56 -11.21 -12.70 7.11
C ASP A 56 -11.59 -11.24 7.32
N SER A 57 -10.89 -10.55 8.23
CA SER A 57 -11.10 -9.13 8.49
C SER A 57 -10.80 -8.28 7.26
N LEU A 58 -11.66 -7.30 6.98
CA LEU A 58 -11.41 -6.32 5.92
C LEU A 58 -10.45 -5.24 6.43
N GLN A 59 -9.21 -5.24 5.96
CA GLN A 59 -8.24 -4.18 6.23
C GLN A 59 -8.35 -3.04 5.23
N ILE A 60 -8.52 -1.81 5.73
CA ILE A 60 -8.63 -0.59 4.93
C ILE A 60 -7.76 0.53 5.49
N LEU A 61 -7.50 1.54 4.66
CA LEU A 61 -6.85 2.77 5.11
C LEU A 61 -7.89 3.80 5.57
N PRO A 62 -7.50 4.77 6.41
CA PRO A 62 -8.33 5.93 6.71
C PRO A 62 -8.83 6.66 5.46
N GLY A 63 -10.10 7.06 5.48
CA GLY A 63 -10.79 7.71 4.36
C GLY A 63 -11.40 6.73 3.36
N THR A 64 -11.24 5.41 3.56
CA THR A 64 -11.85 4.43 2.65
C THR A 64 -13.36 4.41 2.83
N THR A 65 -14.09 4.49 1.72
CA THR A 65 -15.54 4.31 1.69
C THR A 65 -15.88 2.86 1.43
N VAL A 66 -16.58 2.22 2.35
CA VAL A 66 -17.08 0.85 2.20
C VAL A 66 -18.54 0.90 1.80
N THR A 67 -18.85 0.28 0.66
CA THR A 67 -20.22 0.05 0.20
C THR A 67 -20.66 -1.35 0.61
N PHE A 68 -21.71 -1.43 1.41
CA PHE A 68 -22.36 -2.67 1.79
C PHE A 68 -23.50 -2.97 0.81
N THR A 69 -23.46 -4.11 0.13
CA THR A 69 -24.44 -4.52 -0.88
C THR A 69 -25.18 -5.78 -0.43
N TRP A 70 -26.51 -5.72 -0.30
CA TRP A 70 -27.31 -6.87 0.11
C TRP A 70 -27.55 -7.80 -1.08
N ASP A 71 -26.98 -9.00 -1.01
CA ASP A 71 -27.20 -10.08 -1.99
C ASP A 71 -28.29 -11.07 -1.55
N SER A 72 -28.71 -11.00 -0.27
CA SER A 72 -29.88 -11.73 0.22
C SER A 72 -30.72 -10.93 1.23
N ASP A 73 -31.88 -11.49 1.58
CA ASP A 73 -32.91 -10.85 2.38
C ASP A 73 -32.67 -10.97 3.89
N ASN A 74 -33.27 -10.05 4.65
CA ASN A 74 -33.35 -10.05 6.11
C ASN A 74 -32.02 -9.84 6.86
N HIS A 75 -31.19 -8.89 6.41
CA HIS A 75 -29.94 -8.54 7.08
C HIS A 75 -29.89 -7.08 7.53
N ASN A 76 -29.11 -6.81 8.56
CA ASN A 76 -28.76 -5.46 9.02
C ASN A 76 -27.29 -5.42 9.46
N ILE A 77 -26.83 -4.22 9.84
CA ILE A 77 -25.48 -3.97 10.35
C ILE A 77 -25.63 -3.30 11.72
N VAL A 78 -25.35 -4.04 12.79
CA VAL A 78 -25.33 -3.52 14.16
C VAL A 78 -23.89 -3.45 14.64
N VAL A 79 -23.48 -2.28 15.13
CA VAL A 79 -22.13 -2.07 15.66
C VAL A 79 -22.02 -2.74 17.03
N ASP A 80 -20.99 -3.57 17.21
CA ASP A 80 -20.65 -4.19 18.50
C ASP A 80 -19.59 -3.37 19.23
N SER A 81 -18.50 -3.06 18.53
CA SER A 81 -17.38 -2.28 19.05
C SER A 81 -16.78 -1.40 17.94
N GLN A 82 -16.26 -0.23 18.32
CA GLN A 82 -15.59 0.69 17.40
C GLN A 82 -14.61 1.59 18.16
N PRO A 83 -13.66 2.24 17.47
CA PRO A 83 -12.76 3.21 18.10
C PRO A 83 -13.52 4.40 18.70
N GLU A 84 -12.98 4.98 19.77
CA GLU A 84 -13.56 6.17 20.39
C GLU A 84 -13.60 7.33 19.39
N GLY A 85 -14.76 7.98 19.25
CA GLY A 85 -14.95 9.12 18.35
C GLY A 85 -15.20 8.75 16.88
N ALA A 86 -15.21 7.46 16.52
CA ALA A 86 -15.51 7.02 15.15
C ALA A 86 -16.95 7.32 14.70
N GLY A 87 -17.92 7.20 15.61
CA GLY A 87 -19.31 7.62 15.37
C GLY A 87 -20.03 6.87 14.26
N TRP A 88 -19.59 5.65 13.92
CA TRP A 88 -20.31 4.80 12.98
C TRP A 88 -21.55 4.20 13.66
N GLU A 89 -22.71 4.36 13.04
CA GLU A 89 -23.99 3.87 13.57
C GLU A 89 -24.42 2.53 12.93
N GLY A 90 -23.67 2.04 11.95
CA GLY A 90 -24.09 0.89 11.12
C GLY A 90 -25.37 1.21 10.34
N HIS A 91 -26.20 0.18 10.16
CA HIS A 91 -27.53 0.29 9.56
C HIS A 91 -28.45 -0.74 10.23
N GLU A 92 -29.09 -0.36 11.33
CA GLU A 92 -29.89 -1.29 12.15
C GLU A 92 -31.18 -1.78 11.46
N THR A 93 -31.68 -1.05 10.45
CA THR A 93 -32.90 -1.44 9.74
C THR A 93 -32.65 -2.72 8.97
N ILE A 94 -33.60 -3.67 9.06
CA ILE A 94 -33.55 -4.92 8.30
C ILE A 94 -33.90 -4.63 6.85
N GLU A 95 -32.96 -4.92 5.96
CA GLU A 95 -33.07 -4.68 4.53
C GLU A 95 -33.05 -5.99 3.74
N ASN A 96 -33.29 -5.87 2.44
CA ASN A 96 -33.41 -7.00 1.52
C ASN A 96 -32.50 -6.85 0.30
N THR A 97 -32.45 -7.91 -0.50
CA THR A 97 -31.63 -8.00 -1.72
C THR A 97 -31.77 -6.75 -2.59
N GLY A 98 -30.64 -6.19 -3.01
CA GLY A 98 -30.56 -4.99 -3.85
C GLY A 98 -30.52 -3.66 -3.10
N PHE A 99 -30.58 -3.68 -1.76
CA PHE A 99 -30.29 -2.51 -0.94
C PHE A 99 -28.77 -2.26 -0.84
N THR A 100 -28.38 -0.99 -0.72
CA THR A 100 -27.00 -0.59 -0.48
C THR A 100 -26.89 0.46 0.61
N TYR A 101 -25.80 0.41 1.36
CA TYR A 101 -25.44 1.40 2.39
C TYR A 101 -23.95 1.71 2.30
N GLU A 102 -23.57 2.98 2.48
CA GLU A 102 -22.17 3.41 2.37
C GLU A 102 -21.71 4.11 3.64
N HIS A 103 -20.47 3.85 4.04
CA HIS A 103 -19.82 4.58 5.13
C HIS A 103 -18.34 4.79 4.84
N THR A 104 -17.84 5.99 5.14
CA THR A 104 -16.42 6.34 5.04
C THR A 104 -15.77 6.20 6.41
N PHE A 105 -14.78 5.31 6.51
CA PHE A 105 -14.07 5.01 7.75
C PHE A 105 -12.82 5.87 7.89
N GLU A 106 -12.82 6.79 8.84
CA GLU A 106 -11.73 7.76 9.05
C GLU A 106 -10.84 7.43 10.26
N THR A 107 -11.41 6.80 11.30
CA THR A 107 -10.72 6.62 12.57
C THR A 107 -9.98 5.28 12.58
N LEU A 108 -8.69 5.32 12.93
CA LEU A 108 -7.88 4.11 13.05
C LEU A 108 -8.42 3.18 14.15
N GLY A 109 -8.35 1.87 13.89
CA GLY A 109 -8.68 0.83 14.83
C GLY A 109 -9.66 -0.20 14.29
N THR A 110 -10.15 -1.04 15.19
CA THR A 110 -11.00 -2.19 14.87
C THR A 110 -12.47 -1.85 15.06
N TYR A 111 -13.27 -2.18 14.06
CA TYR A 111 -14.72 -2.04 14.02
C TYR A 111 -15.33 -3.43 13.93
N GLU A 112 -15.99 -3.87 15.01
CA GLU A 112 -16.70 -5.14 15.06
C GLU A 112 -18.19 -4.88 14.91
N TYR A 113 -18.85 -5.66 14.07
CA TYR A 113 -20.27 -5.54 13.78
C TYR A 113 -20.90 -6.89 13.50
N TYR A 114 -22.22 -6.95 13.53
CA TYR A 114 -22.96 -8.18 13.30
C TYR A 114 -24.34 -7.93 12.69
N CYS A 115 -24.92 -8.99 12.14
CA CYS A 115 -26.32 -9.01 11.73
C CYS A 115 -27.17 -9.52 12.90
N ALA A 116 -28.07 -8.68 13.42
CA ALA A 116 -28.88 -8.98 14.61
C ALA A 116 -29.67 -10.30 14.54
N PRO A 117 -30.41 -10.62 13.46
CA PRO A 117 -31.14 -11.89 13.38
C PRO A 117 -30.23 -13.12 13.29
N HIS A 118 -28.95 -12.95 12.90
CA HIS A 118 -28.03 -14.04 12.58
C HIS A 118 -26.77 -14.06 13.46
N GLN A 119 -26.69 -13.21 14.50
CA GLN A 119 -25.53 -13.12 15.39
C GLN A 119 -25.19 -14.47 16.03
N THR A 120 -26.20 -15.19 16.53
CA THR A 120 -25.99 -16.53 17.14
C THR A 120 -25.59 -17.59 16.14
N ALA A 121 -25.81 -17.35 14.85
CA ALA A 121 -25.37 -18.23 13.75
C ALA A 121 -23.94 -17.89 13.27
N GLY A 122 -23.32 -16.83 13.81
CA GLY A 122 -21.95 -16.44 13.49
C GLY A 122 -21.83 -15.33 12.45
N MET A 123 -22.93 -14.64 12.10
CA MET A 123 -22.88 -13.51 11.17
C MET A 123 -22.35 -12.25 11.87
N VAL A 124 -21.06 -12.31 12.23
CA VAL A 124 -20.24 -11.26 12.83
C VAL A 124 -19.12 -10.94 11.85
N ALA A 125 -18.58 -9.73 11.89
CA ALA A 125 -17.52 -9.30 10.99
C ALA A 125 -16.67 -8.19 11.58
N THR A 126 -15.48 -8.04 11.00
CA THR A 126 -14.48 -7.07 11.44
C THR A 126 -13.95 -6.26 10.27
N ILE A 127 -13.92 -4.93 10.46
CA ILE A 127 -13.16 -3.99 9.62
C ILE A 127 -12.01 -3.43 10.46
N GLU A 128 -10.80 -3.45 9.91
CA GLU A 128 -9.61 -2.88 10.54
C GLU A 128 -9.13 -1.67 9.72
N VAL A 129 -9.19 -0.50 10.32
CA VAL A 129 -8.65 0.73 9.74
C VAL A 129 -7.21 0.88 10.21
N VAL A 130 -6.25 0.63 9.31
CA VAL A 130 -4.82 0.54 9.59
C VAL A 130 -4.02 1.65 8.91
N GLU A 131 -2.84 1.98 9.44
CA GLU A 131 -1.97 3.01 8.84
C GLU A 131 -1.33 2.55 7.53
N GLU A 132 -1.12 1.23 7.39
CA GLU A 132 -0.54 0.59 6.21
C GLU A 132 -1.18 -0.79 6.03
N ILE A 133 -1.69 -1.08 4.84
CA ILE A 133 -2.16 -2.43 4.50
C ILE A 133 -0.92 -3.26 4.18
N ALA A 134 -0.64 -4.26 5.01
CA ALA A 134 0.44 -5.20 4.76
C ALA A 134 0.15 -5.96 3.47
N THR A 135 0.80 -5.56 2.37
CA THR A 135 0.82 -6.37 1.16
C THR A 135 1.75 -7.55 1.44
N GLU A 136 1.20 -8.75 1.54
CA GLU A 136 1.97 -9.99 1.52
C GLU A 136 3.01 -9.90 0.39
N ALA A 137 4.30 -9.89 0.76
CA ALA A 137 5.37 -9.87 -0.22
C ALA A 137 5.16 -11.08 -1.16
N PRO A 138 5.18 -10.89 -2.50
CA PRO A 138 4.88 -11.99 -3.40
C PRO A 138 5.81 -13.16 -3.08
N ALA A 139 5.21 -14.31 -2.74
CA ALA A 139 5.91 -15.51 -2.28
C ALA A 139 6.92 -16.10 -3.31
N ASN A 140 7.02 -15.48 -4.50
CA ASN A 140 7.95 -15.83 -5.57
C ASN A 140 8.58 -14.59 -6.21
N LEU A 141 9.28 -13.77 -5.43
CA LEU A 141 10.26 -12.85 -6.03
C LEU A 141 11.38 -13.68 -6.66
N PRO A 142 11.81 -13.42 -7.91
CA PRO A 142 12.98 -14.07 -8.47
C PRO A 142 14.19 -13.80 -7.58
N GLU A 143 14.75 -14.86 -7.01
CA GLU A 143 15.88 -14.76 -6.10
C GLU A 143 17.08 -14.15 -6.85
N VAL A 144 17.51 -12.96 -6.43
CA VAL A 144 18.63 -12.30 -7.08
C VAL A 144 19.89 -13.13 -6.82
N PRO A 145 20.68 -13.51 -7.84
CA PRO A 145 21.86 -14.34 -7.63
C PRO A 145 22.82 -13.71 -6.62
N ASP A 146 23.46 -14.51 -5.77
CA ASP A 146 24.40 -14.01 -4.75
C ASP A 146 25.58 -13.21 -5.36
N SER A 147 25.91 -13.51 -6.62
CA SER A 147 26.85 -12.73 -7.42
C SER A 147 26.41 -11.28 -7.62
N ALA A 148 25.12 -11.03 -7.83
CA ALA A 148 24.57 -9.69 -8.00
C ALA A 148 24.60 -8.89 -6.69
N LYS A 149 24.32 -9.55 -5.56
CA LYS A 149 24.43 -8.95 -4.22
C LYS A 149 25.87 -8.54 -3.91
N THR A 150 26.82 -9.45 -4.17
CA THR A 150 28.25 -9.19 -3.96
C THR A 150 28.76 -8.09 -4.88
N LEU A 151 28.31 -8.06 -6.14
CA LEU A 151 28.68 -7.02 -7.08
C LEU A 151 28.17 -5.64 -6.64
N GLY A 152 26.95 -5.57 -6.11
CA GLY A 152 26.40 -4.33 -5.54
C GLY A 152 27.25 -3.80 -4.39
N VAL A 153 27.57 -4.64 -3.41
CA VAL A 153 28.42 -4.27 -2.27
C VAL A 153 29.82 -3.84 -2.74
N ALA A 154 30.43 -4.61 -3.64
CA ALA A 154 31.76 -4.30 -4.17
C ALA A 154 31.79 -2.98 -4.95
N ALA A 155 30.77 -2.71 -5.78
CA ALA A 155 30.65 -1.47 -6.53
C ALA A 155 30.47 -0.26 -5.60
N THR A 156 29.68 -0.41 -4.55
CA THR A 156 29.47 0.67 -3.56
C THR A 156 30.76 0.95 -2.79
N PHE A 157 31.47 -0.09 -2.37
CA PHE A 157 32.76 0.06 -1.69
C PHE A 157 33.81 0.69 -2.61
N ALA A 158 33.91 0.26 -3.87
CA ALA A 158 34.83 0.85 -4.84
C ALA A 158 34.51 2.34 -5.08
N MET A 159 33.24 2.70 -5.20
CA MET A 159 32.80 4.09 -5.33
C MET A 159 33.18 4.91 -4.07
N VAL A 160 32.94 4.39 -2.87
CA VAL A 160 33.32 5.07 -1.63
C VAL A 160 34.84 5.22 -1.50
N ALA A 161 35.61 4.17 -1.82
CA ALA A 161 37.06 4.19 -1.75
C ALA A 161 37.67 5.19 -2.75
N THR A 162 37.15 5.23 -3.98
CA THR A 162 37.58 6.19 -5.00
C THR A 162 37.25 7.63 -4.61
N LEU A 163 36.03 7.89 -4.12
CA LEU A 163 35.65 9.20 -3.62
C LEU A 163 36.47 9.61 -2.39
N GLY A 164 36.74 8.68 -1.47
CA GLY A 164 37.56 8.92 -0.29
C GLY A 164 39.02 9.23 -0.63
N LEU A 165 39.59 8.52 -1.59
CA LEU A 165 40.95 8.78 -2.09
C LEU A 165 41.04 10.14 -2.78
N ALA A 166 40.07 10.47 -3.64
CA ALA A 166 39.98 11.78 -4.27
C ALA A 166 39.86 12.90 -3.22
N PHE A 167 39.01 12.71 -2.20
CA PHE A 167 38.90 13.64 -1.07
C PHE A 167 40.24 13.78 -0.33
N PHE A 168 40.96 12.69 -0.06
CA PHE A 168 42.25 12.72 0.61
C PHE A 168 43.27 13.57 -0.16
N PHE A 169 43.42 13.36 -1.48
CA PHE A 169 44.33 14.17 -2.30
C PHE A 169 43.90 15.64 -2.38
N LEU A 170 42.61 15.92 -2.52
CA LEU A 170 42.10 17.29 -2.52
C LEU A 170 42.30 17.99 -1.16
N LYS A 171 42.18 17.25 -0.06
CA LYS A 171 42.26 17.80 1.29
C LYS A 171 43.69 17.90 1.84
N TYR A 172 44.58 17.00 1.45
CA TYR A 172 45.91 16.85 2.06
C TYR A 172 47.06 16.75 1.06
N GLY A 173 46.79 16.65 -0.25
CA GLY A 173 47.80 16.42 -1.29
C GLY A 173 48.01 17.57 -2.28
N GLY A 174 47.39 18.73 -2.08
CA GLY A 174 47.65 19.92 -2.89
C GLY A 174 48.94 20.62 -2.46
N ASP A 175 49.78 21.00 -3.41
CA ASP A 175 50.99 21.80 -3.18
C ASP A 175 50.59 23.17 -2.60
N TYR A 176 50.61 23.28 -1.27
CA TYR A 176 50.48 24.55 -0.57
C TYR A 176 51.80 25.29 -0.74
N GLU A 177 51.94 26.03 -1.85
CA GLU A 177 53.07 26.95 -2.01
C GLU A 177 53.05 27.94 -0.85
N PHE A 178 54.08 27.86 -0.01
CA PHE A 178 54.35 28.88 0.99
C PHE A 178 54.94 30.07 0.23
N GLU A 179 54.15 31.13 0.02
CA GLU A 179 54.71 32.42 -0.44
C GLU A 179 55.70 32.92 0.63
N GLU A 180 56.97 33.06 0.22
CA GLU A 180 58.13 33.48 1.05
C GLU A 180 58.01 34.90 1.62
#